data_AF-A0A2M9IXI4-F1
#
_entry.id   AF-A0A2M9IXI4-F1
#
_cell.length_a   1.000
_cell.length_b   1.000
_cell.length_c   1.000
_cell.angle_alpha   90.00
_cell.angle_beta   90.00
_cell.angle_gamma   90.00
#
_symmetry.space_group_name_H-M   'P 1'
#
loop_
_entity.id
_entity.type
_entity.pdbx_description
1 polymer ?
#
loop_
_entity_poly.entity_id
_entity_poly.type
_entity_poly.pdbx_seq_one_letter_code
_entity_poly.pdbx_strand_id
1 'polypeptide(L)'
;MSENTHDKLPIRMLHDRVLVRSDTPEGERRSGGGILIPATAAVGKRLAWAEVVAVGQNVRTVEPGDRVLYDPEDRAEVEVRGVAYVLMRERDLHAVASERVSEDSTGLYL
;
A
#
# COMPACT_ATOMS: atom_id res chain seq x y z
N MET A 1 -9.88 -17.44 -17.77
CA MET A 1 -10.50 -16.11 -17.71
C MET A 1 -10.20 -15.58 -16.32
N SER A 2 -9.23 -14.68 -16.20
CA SER A 2 -8.80 -14.18 -14.89
C SER A 2 -9.90 -13.28 -14.35
N GLU A 3 -10.56 -13.72 -13.28
CA GLU A 3 -11.54 -12.91 -12.55
C GLU A 3 -10.86 -11.63 -12.08
N ASN A 4 -11.22 -10.52 -12.70
CA ASN A 4 -10.81 -9.20 -12.27
C ASN A 4 -11.62 -8.88 -11.00
N THR A 5 -11.15 -9.35 -9.85
CA THR A 5 -11.71 -9.06 -8.51
C THR A 5 -11.44 -7.61 -8.10
N HIS A 6 -11.67 -6.67 -9.02
CA HIS A 6 -12.07 -5.31 -8.69
C HIS A 6 -13.58 -5.32 -8.42
N ASP A 7 -14.03 -6.15 -7.47
CA ASP A 7 -15.33 -5.92 -6.84
C ASP A 7 -15.18 -4.58 -6.15
N LYS A 8 -15.63 -3.51 -6.82
CA LYS A 8 -15.58 -2.15 -6.30
C LYS A 8 -16.26 -2.18 -4.94
N LEU A 9 -15.45 -2.21 -3.89
CA LEU A 9 -15.91 -2.06 -2.52
C LEU A 9 -16.88 -0.87 -2.52
N PRO A 10 -18.10 -0.99 -1.96
CA PRO A 10 -19.09 0.08 -1.95
C PRO A 10 -18.68 1.16 -0.91
N ILE A 11 -17.45 1.66 -1.03
CA ILE A 11 -16.82 2.63 -0.16
C ILE A 11 -16.49 3.83 -1.02
N ARG A 12 -17.01 4.99 -0.64
CA ARG A 12 -16.60 6.27 -1.21
C ARG A 12 -15.57 6.91 -0.30
N MET A 13 -14.34 6.99 -0.79
CA MET A 13 -13.26 7.68 -0.10
C MET A 13 -13.45 9.20 -0.19
N LEU A 14 -13.15 9.90 0.89
CA LEU A 14 -13.32 11.35 1.00
C LEU A 14 -11.97 12.07 1.03
N HIS A 15 -11.96 13.31 0.54
CA HIS A 15 -10.77 14.18 0.57
C HIS A 15 -9.52 13.52 -0.02
N ASP A 16 -8.41 13.63 0.68
CA ASP A 16 -7.08 13.07 0.40
C ASP A 16 -6.91 11.67 1.01
N ARG A 17 -7.99 10.94 1.30
CA ARG A 17 -7.90 9.61 1.93
C ARG A 17 -7.60 8.52 0.92
N VAL A 18 -6.74 7.60 1.30
CA VAL A 18 -6.35 6.42 0.53
C VAL A 18 -6.63 5.18 1.37
N LEU A 19 -7.29 4.19 0.77
CA LEU A 19 -7.51 2.88 1.34
C LEU A 19 -6.57 1.89 0.65
N VAL A 20 -5.81 1.15 1.44
CA VAL A 20 -4.84 0.17 0.94
C VAL A 20 -5.06 -1.19 1.58
N ARG A 21 -4.67 -2.24 0.87
CA ARG A 21 -4.63 -3.62 1.36
C ARG A 21 -3.17 -4.03 1.55
N SER A 22 -2.81 -4.41 2.77
CA SER A 22 -1.47 -4.85 3.11
C SER A 22 -1.12 -6.17 2.42
N ASP A 23 0.03 -6.24 1.75
CA ASP A 23 0.51 -7.48 1.09
C ASP A 23 1.11 -8.49 2.08
N THR A 24 1.29 -8.12 3.35
CA THR A 24 1.95 -8.98 4.34
C THR A 24 0.91 -9.86 5.05
N PRO A 25 0.88 -11.18 4.82
CA PRO A 25 0.15 -12.08 5.70
C PRO A 25 0.77 -12.02 7.10
N GLU A 26 -0.07 -11.94 8.12
CA GLU A 26 0.34 -12.05 9.52
C GLU A 26 1.11 -13.37 9.75
N GLY A 27 2.44 -13.33 9.71
CA GLY A 27 3.30 -14.45 10.12
C GLY A 27 4.48 -14.80 9.21
N GLU A 28 4.36 -14.64 7.89
CA GLU A 28 5.38 -15.16 6.97
C GLU A 28 6.45 -14.11 6.62
N ARG A 29 7.43 -13.96 7.52
CA ARG A 29 8.62 -13.11 7.28
C ARG A 29 9.63 -13.83 6.39
N ARG A 30 9.51 -13.70 5.07
CA ARG A 30 10.63 -13.99 4.17
C ARG A 30 11.50 -12.73 4.02
N SER A 31 12.64 -12.71 4.71
CA SER A 31 13.72 -11.79 4.31
C SER A 31 14.25 -12.22 2.93
N GLY A 32 14.75 -11.28 2.12
CA GLY A 32 15.23 -11.53 0.75
C GLY A 32 16.36 -12.56 0.61
N GLY A 33 16.88 -13.10 1.72
CA GLY A 33 17.84 -14.20 1.79
C GLY A 33 17.27 -15.53 2.31
N GLY A 34 15.95 -15.69 2.46
CA GLY A 34 15.33 -16.94 2.89
C GLY A 34 15.36 -17.21 4.40
N ILE A 35 15.76 -16.23 5.22
CA ILE A 35 15.84 -16.38 6.68
C ILE A 35 14.55 -15.85 7.32
N LEU A 36 13.89 -16.68 8.14
CA LEU A 36 12.76 -16.31 8.98
C LEU A 36 13.26 -15.48 10.17
N ILE A 37 13.01 -14.17 10.16
CA ILE A 37 13.40 -13.27 11.26
C ILE A 37 12.31 -13.32 12.34
N PRO A 38 12.54 -13.87 13.55
CA PRO A 38 11.52 -13.93 14.61
C PRO A 38 11.02 -12.54 15.02
N ALA A 39 9.77 -12.47 15.49
CA ALA A 39 9.03 -11.23 15.75
C ALA A 39 9.81 -10.21 16.61
N THR A 40 10.68 -10.69 17.49
CA THR A 40 11.48 -9.95 18.48
C THR A 40 12.73 -9.25 17.95
N ALA A 41 13.14 -9.49 16.70
CA ALA A 41 14.39 -8.97 16.14
C ALA A 41 14.26 -7.67 15.31
N ALA A 42 13.11 -7.00 15.33
CA ALA A 42 12.90 -5.78 14.56
C ALA A 42 13.46 -4.54 15.29
N VAL A 43 14.78 -4.34 15.22
CA VAL A 43 15.42 -3.07 15.58
C VAL A 43 15.38 -2.16 14.35
N GLY A 44 14.26 -1.45 14.18
CA GLY A 44 14.09 -0.43 13.14
C GLY A 44 12.65 -0.29 12.66
N LYS A 45 12.17 0.96 12.56
CA LYS A 45 10.89 1.32 11.95
C LYS A 45 10.90 0.89 10.49
N ARG A 46 10.20 -0.20 10.18
CA ARG A 46 10.18 -0.79 8.83
C ARG A 46 8.96 -0.30 8.08
N LEU A 47 9.20 0.40 6.98
CA LEU A 47 8.15 0.78 6.04
C LEU A 47 7.53 -0.47 5.40
N ALA A 48 6.23 -0.40 5.12
CA ALA A 48 5.44 -1.48 4.56
C ALA A 48 4.94 -1.10 3.15
N TRP A 49 4.85 -2.11 2.28
CA TRP A 49 4.20 -1.99 0.98
C TRP A 49 2.75 -2.46 1.06
N ALA A 50 1.85 -1.76 0.38
CA ALA A 50 0.46 -2.16 0.22
C ALA A 50 -0.08 -1.75 -1.15
N GLU A 51 -1.14 -2.43 -1.58
CA GLU A 51 -1.86 -2.16 -2.82
C GLU A 51 -3.00 -1.16 -2.56
N VAL A 52 -3.09 -0.11 -3.39
CA VAL A 52 -4.19 0.86 -3.31
C VAL A 52 -5.47 0.22 -3.83
N VAL A 53 -6.52 0.21 -2.99
CA VAL A 53 -7.83 -0.34 -3.37
C VAL A 53 -8.87 0.75 -3.64
N ALA A 54 -8.75 1.92 -3.01
CA ALA A 54 -9.63 3.06 -3.27
C ALA A 54 -8.96 4.39 -2.91
N VAL A 55 -9.32 5.45 -3.64
CA VAL A 55 -8.77 6.81 -3.47
C VAL A 55 -9.88 7.86 -3.36
N GLY A 56 -9.64 8.87 -2.53
CA GLY A 56 -10.52 10.02 -2.38
C GLY A 56 -10.40 11.01 -3.53
N GLN A 57 -11.41 11.85 -3.69
CA GLN A 57 -11.52 12.80 -4.81
C GLN A 57 -10.39 13.84 -4.91
N ASN A 58 -9.63 14.07 -3.83
CA ASN A 58 -8.52 15.03 -3.83
C ASN A 58 -7.15 14.36 -4.01
N VAL A 59 -7.09 13.03 -4.05
CA VAL A 59 -5.86 12.27 -4.31
C VAL A 59 -5.46 12.43 -5.77
N ARG A 60 -4.18 12.67 -6.04
CA ARG A 60 -3.64 12.93 -7.40
C ARG A 60 -2.45 12.06 -7.77
N THR A 61 -1.75 11.54 -6.77
CA THR A 61 -0.44 10.90 -6.93
C THR A 61 -0.54 9.39 -7.12
N VAL A 62 -1.69 8.80 -6.75
CA VAL A 62 -1.91 7.36 -6.78
C VAL A 62 -3.32 7.03 -7.27
N GLU A 63 -3.47 5.87 -7.88
CA GLU A 63 -4.76 5.31 -8.29
C GLU A 63 -4.91 3.85 -7.83
N PRO A 64 -6.13 3.28 -7.82
CA PRO A 64 -6.34 1.87 -7.50
C PRO A 64 -5.46 0.95 -8.36
N GLY A 65 -4.80 -0.02 -7.71
CA GLY A 65 -3.82 -0.91 -8.31
C GLY A 65 -2.36 -0.47 -8.13
N ASP A 66 -2.09 0.79 -7.79
CA ASP A 66 -0.72 1.23 -7.47
C ASP A 66 -0.22 0.59 -6.17
N ARG A 67 1.09 0.34 -6.07
CA ARG A 67 1.72 -0.09 -4.82
C ARG A 67 2.33 1.10 -4.12
N VAL A 68 2.06 1.25 -2.83
CA VAL A 68 2.52 2.39 -2.05
C VAL A 68 3.32 1.96 -0.83
N LEU A 69 4.36 2.73 -0.54
CA LEU A 69 5.21 2.56 0.64
C LEU A 69 4.73 3.51 1.74
N TYR A 70 4.47 2.99 2.93
CA TYR A 70 4.00 3.78 4.07
C TYR A 70 4.58 3.25 5.39
N ASP A 71 4.41 4.03 6.44
CA ASP A 71 4.80 3.66 7.80
C ASP A 71 3.60 3.07 8.56
N PRO A 72 3.66 1.80 9.02
CA PRO A 72 2.52 1.13 9.63
C PRO A 72 2.26 1.51 11.10
N GLU A 73 3.20 2.13 11.82
CA GLU A 73 3.10 2.28 13.29
C GLU A 73 2.00 3.24 13.76
N ASP A 74 1.43 4.05 12.87
CA ASP A 74 0.43 5.08 13.21
C ASP A 74 -0.68 5.15 12.15
N ARG A 75 -1.22 4.01 11.72
CA ARG A 75 -2.26 3.97 10.69
C ARG A 75 -3.52 3.30 11.19
N ALA A 76 -4.67 3.81 10.74
CA ALA A 76 -5.96 3.29 11.13
C ALA A 76 -6.27 2.03 10.32
N GLU A 77 -6.51 0.91 11.00
CA GLU A 77 -7.01 -0.31 10.39
C GLU A 77 -8.54 -0.28 10.34
N VAL A 78 -9.09 -0.74 9.22
CA VAL A 78 -10.54 -0.86 9.02
C VAL A 78 -10.84 -2.25 8.46
N GLU A 79 -11.88 -2.90 8.98
CA GLU A 79 -12.35 -4.16 8.45
C GLU A 79 -13.57 -3.92 7.57
N VAL A 80 -13.54 -4.41 6.32
CA VAL A 80 -14.69 -4.37 5.42
C VAL A 80 -14.91 -5.75 4.84
N ARG A 81 -16.11 -6.30 5.07
CA ARG A 81 -16.51 -7.65 4.64
C ARG A 81 -15.51 -8.74 5.08
N GLY A 82 -14.96 -8.63 6.30
CA GLY A 82 -13.99 -9.60 6.82
C GLY A 82 -12.57 -9.45 6.30
N VAL A 83 -12.27 -8.37 5.57
CA VAL A 83 -10.92 -8.08 5.06
C VAL A 83 -10.38 -6.82 5.73
N ALA A 84 -9.17 -6.91 6.28
CA ALA A 84 -8.46 -5.80 6.87
C ALA A 84 -7.85 -4.89 5.79
N TYR A 85 -8.05 -3.59 5.97
CA TYR A 85 -7.50 -2.53 5.15
C TYR A 85 -6.87 -1.47 6.04
N VAL A 86 -5.98 -0.67 5.46
CA VAL A 86 -5.36 0.45 6.13
C VAL A 86 -5.84 1.75 5.49
N LEU A 87 -6.32 2.66 6.33
CA LEU A 87 -6.78 4.00 5.93
C LEU A 87 -5.75 5.04 6.30
N MET A 88 -5.33 5.84 5.33
CA MET A 88 -4.36 6.92 5.52
C MET A 88 -4.64 8.12 4.64
N ARG A 89 -3.86 9.19 4.76
CA ARG A 89 -3.89 10.30 3.80
C ARG A 89 -2.81 10.14 2.74
N GLU A 90 -3.03 10.76 1.58
CA GLU A 90 -2.06 10.77 0.48
C GLU A 90 -0.68 11.27 0.91
N ARG A 91 -0.61 12.31 1.76
CA ARG A 91 0.65 12.86 2.26
C ARG A 91 1.45 11.92 3.17
N ASP A 92 0.82 10.85 3.67
CA ASP A 92 1.44 9.89 4.58
C ASP A 92 2.16 8.76 3.80
N LEU A 93 2.09 8.79 2.47
CA LEU A 93 2.77 7.89 1.56
C LEU A 93 4.21 8.37 1.31
N HIS A 94 5.16 7.44 1.40
CA HIS A 94 6.58 7.72 1.17
C HIS A 94 7.01 7.51 -0.29
N ALA A 95 6.39 6.56 -0.98
CA ALA A 95 6.68 6.26 -2.37
C ALA A 95 5.48 5.58 -3.06
N VAL A 96 5.43 5.69 -4.38
CA VAL A 96 4.52 4.95 -5.25
C VAL A 96 5.34 4.14 -6.26
N ALA A 97 4.99 2.87 -6.42
CA ALA A 97 5.44 2.00 -7.49
C ALA A 97 4.23 1.72 -8.39
N SER A 98 4.30 2.25 -9.60
CA SER A 98 3.28 2.10 -10.63
C SER A 98 3.98 1.69 -11.93
N GLU A 99 3.35 0.84 -12.74
CA GLU A 99 3.88 0.50 -14.07
C GLU A 99 4.10 1.77 -14.90
N ARG A 100 3.25 2.79 -14.72
CA ARG A 100 3.36 4.12 -15.36
C ARG A 100 4.66 4.86 -15.01
N VAL A 101 5.17 4.72 -13.79
CA VAL A 101 6.39 5.42 -13.35
C VAL A 101 7.66 4.83 -13.99
N SER A 102 7.58 3.63 -14.57
CA SER A 102 8.72 2.92 -15.15
C SER A 102 9.27 3.55 -16.43
N GLU A 103 8.49 4.40 -17.12
CA GLU A 103 8.90 5.00 -18.39
C GLU A 103 9.45 6.44 -18.24
N ASP A 104 9.08 7.18 -17.19
CA ASP A 104 9.33 8.63 -17.11
C ASP A 104 10.47 9.06 -16.16
N SER A 105 11.08 8.17 -15.37
CA SER A 105 12.04 8.56 -14.33
C SER A 105 13.51 8.15 -14.58
N THR A 106 13.92 7.91 -15.84
CA THR A 106 15.35 7.94 -16.21
C THR A 106 15.68 9.26 -16.93
N GLY A 107 15.28 10.37 -16.32
CA GLY A 107 15.68 11.72 -16.72
C GLY A 107 16.94 12.18 -15.98
N LEU A 108 18.01 11.38 -16.00
CA LEU A 108 19.34 11.85 -15.60
C LEU A 108 20.05 12.43 -16.84
N TYR A 109 19.76 13.70 -17.14
CA TYR A 109 20.61 14.53 -17.99
C TYR A 109 20.56 15.97 -17.50
N LEU A 110 21.52 16.31 -16.63
CA LEU A 110 22.50 17.40 -16.77
C LEU A 110 23.31 17.55 -15.47
#